data_AF-A0A1I5Q5I4-F1
#
_entry.id   AF-A0A1I5Q5I4-F1
#
_cell.length_a   1.000
_cell.length_b   1.000
_cell.length_c   1.000
_cell.angle_alpha   90.00
_cell.angle_beta   90.00
_cell.angle_gamma   90.00
#
_symmetry.space_group_name_H-M   'P 1'
#
loop_
_entity.id
_entity.type
_entity.pdbx_description
1 polymer ?
#
loop_
_entity_poly.entity_id
_entity_poly.type
_entity_poly.pdbx_seq_one_letter_code
_entity_poly.pdbx_strand_id
1 'polypeptide(L)'
;MLQETNISAEPLLSPEVEAMRMACAAGLTGGNLALALLEQSEDCIKLLTLQGELDYMNCGGLRAMEISDFGEVKGQPWWSLWPQEHRDLVRESFNRAVSGHERHFTADCPTAAGTPRRWSVHLKPLVAPAGPVVAVLCTSRDITGIAQLAA
;
A
#
# COMPACT_ATOMS: atom_id res chain seq x y z
N MET A 1 -7.76 17.26 58.86
CA MET A 1 -7.98 18.01 57.61
C MET A 1 -6.74 17.86 56.74
N LEU A 2 -6.72 16.84 55.88
CA LEU A 2 -5.85 16.75 54.71
C LEU A 2 -6.71 16.04 53.65
N GLN A 3 -7.14 16.78 52.63
CA GLN A 3 -7.81 16.21 51.46
C GLN A 3 -6.72 15.61 50.58
N GLU A 4 -6.73 14.29 50.44
CA GLU A 4 -5.95 13.62 49.40
C GLU A 4 -6.58 13.98 48.05
N THR A 5 -5.92 14.86 47.30
CA THR A 5 -6.23 15.12 45.90
C THR A 5 -5.94 13.85 45.11
N ASN A 6 -7.00 13.09 44.84
CA ASN A 6 -7.03 12.01 43.88
C ASN A 6 -6.84 12.60 42.47
N ILE A 7 -5.59 12.82 42.07
CA ILE A 7 -5.24 13.14 40.68
C ILE A 7 -5.35 11.80 39.94
N SER A 8 -6.53 11.52 39.42
CA SER A 8 -6.73 10.51 38.38
C SER A 8 -5.92 10.93 37.16
N ALA A 9 -4.67 10.46 37.08
CA ALA A 9 -3.85 10.59 35.90
C ALA A 9 -4.60 9.94 34.74
N GLU A 10 -4.94 10.71 33.70
CA GLU A 10 -5.50 10.13 32.49
C GLU A 10 -4.53 9.06 31.96
N PRO A 11 -5.03 7.88 31.54
CA PRO A 11 -4.16 6.83 31.03
C PRO A 11 -3.41 7.35 29.80
N LEU A 12 -2.08 7.21 29.82
CA LEU A 12 -1.21 7.59 28.71
C LEU A 12 -1.68 6.85 27.45
N LEU A 13 -2.16 7.59 26.46
CA LEU A 13 -2.66 7.01 25.21
C LEU A 13 -1.49 6.46 24.40
N SER A 14 -1.74 5.42 23.60
CA SER A 14 -0.74 4.94 22.67
C SER A 14 -0.49 5.99 21.57
N PRO A 15 0.72 6.05 20.98
CA PRO A 15 1.03 7.00 19.92
C PRO A 15 0.04 6.98 18.74
N GLU A 16 -0.51 5.81 18.43
CA GLU A 16 -1.51 5.62 17.37
C GLU A 16 -2.82 6.33 17.70
N VAL A 17 -3.27 6.24 18.96
CA VAL A 17 -4.49 6.91 19.41
C VAL A 17 -4.31 8.42 19.41
N GLU A 18 -3.13 8.90 19.80
CA GLU A 18 -2.81 10.33 19.78
C GLU A 18 -2.77 10.89 18.34
N ALA A 19 -2.13 10.17 17.40
CA ALA A 19 -2.12 10.54 15.99
C ALA A 19 -3.54 10.59 15.40
N MET A 20 -4.40 9.62 15.75
CA MET A 20 -5.80 9.60 15.30
C MET A 20 -6.59 10.77 15.90
N ARG A 21 -6.37 11.11 17.18
CA ARG A 21 -7.00 12.28 17.83
C ARG A 21 -6.59 13.59 17.16
N MET A 22 -5.32 13.75 16.83
CA MET A 22 -4.83 14.93 16.11
C MET A 22 -5.55 15.08 14.77
N ALA A 23 -5.65 14.01 13.98
CA ALA A 23 -6.38 14.02 12.72
C ALA A 23 -7.88 14.34 12.92
N CYS A 24 -8.53 13.74 13.91
CA CYS A 24 -9.92 14.02 14.24
C CYS A 24 -10.15 15.46 14.69
N ALA A 25 -9.23 16.05 15.47
CA ALA A 25 -9.30 17.45 15.87
C ALA A 25 -9.19 18.42 14.67
N ALA A 26 -8.52 17.99 13.59
CA ALA A 26 -8.49 18.70 12.31
C ALA A 26 -9.72 18.45 11.41
N GLY A 27 -10.73 17.72 11.91
CA GLY A 27 -11.94 17.38 11.15
C GLY A 27 -11.81 16.18 10.21
N LEU A 28 -10.71 15.42 10.31
CA LEU A 28 -10.56 14.19 9.55
C LEU A 28 -11.33 13.02 10.21
N THR A 29 -12.00 12.24 9.38
CA THR A 29 -12.56 10.94 9.73
C THR A 29 -11.53 9.85 9.41
N GLY A 30 -11.72 8.64 9.92
CA GLY A 30 -10.82 7.53 9.56
C GLY A 30 -10.71 7.30 8.05
N GLY A 31 -11.81 7.50 7.31
CA GLY A 31 -11.83 7.32 5.85
C GLY A 31 -11.01 8.36 5.09
N ASN A 32 -11.23 9.66 5.35
CA ASN A 32 -10.49 10.71 4.65
C ASN A 32 -9.03 10.82 5.14
N LEU A 33 -8.73 10.44 6.38
CA LEU A 33 -7.35 10.29 6.85
C LEU A 33 -6.62 9.18 6.10
N ALA A 34 -7.24 8.00 5.94
CA ALA A 34 -6.63 6.90 5.20
C ALA A 34 -6.32 7.30 3.76
N LEU A 35 -7.25 7.97 3.08
CA LEU A 35 -7.02 8.49 1.73
C LEU A 35 -5.86 9.50 1.69
N ALA A 36 -5.85 10.48 2.61
CA ALA A 36 -4.77 11.45 2.70
C ALA A 36 -3.39 10.79 2.89
N LEU A 37 -3.30 9.79 3.77
CA LEU A 37 -2.05 9.04 4.00
C LEU A 37 -1.61 8.27 2.75
N LEU A 38 -2.54 7.66 2.01
CA LEU A 38 -2.24 6.97 0.75
C LEU A 38 -1.76 7.94 -0.33
N GLU A 39 -2.35 9.13 -0.42
CA GLU A 39 -2.02 10.15 -1.43
C GLU A 39 -0.68 10.83 -1.21
N GLN A 40 -0.22 10.92 0.05
CA GLN A 40 1.06 11.53 0.42
C GLN A 40 2.28 10.66 0.06
N SER A 41 2.08 9.36 -0.23
CA SER A 41 3.17 8.46 -0.59
C SER A 41 3.60 8.65 -2.05
N GLU A 42 4.90 8.72 -2.28
CA GLU A 42 5.50 8.65 -3.61
C GLU A 42 5.61 7.22 -4.14
N ASP A 43 5.60 6.22 -3.23
CA ASP A 43 5.53 4.82 -3.63
C ASP A 43 4.16 4.55 -4.28
N CYS A 44 4.16 3.61 -5.23
CA CYS A 44 2.95 3.21 -5.91
C CYS A 44 2.15 2.25 -5.01
N ILE A 45 1.05 2.73 -4.43
CA ILE A 45 0.18 1.94 -3.55
C ILE A 45 -1.05 1.49 -4.32
N LYS A 46 -1.39 0.21 -4.20
CA LYS A 46 -2.52 -0.43 -4.90
C LYS A 46 -3.34 -1.29 -3.95
N LEU A 47 -4.64 -1.38 -4.20
CA LEU A 47 -5.48 -2.44 -3.65
C LEU A 47 -5.81 -3.44 -4.76
N LEU A 48 -5.57 -4.70 -4.47
CA LEU A 48 -5.88 -5.81 -5.37
C LEU A 48 -7.04 -6.60 -4.77
N THR A 49 -8.03 -6.92 -5.61
CA THR A 49 -9.13 -7.82 -5.25
C THR A 49 -8.62 -9.24 -5.00
N LEU A 50 -9.44 -10.12 -4.41
CA LEU A 50 -9.07 -11.53 -4.22
C LEU A 50 -8.91 -12.29 -5.54
N GLN A 51 -9.48 -11.78 -6.63
CA GLN A 51 -9.32 -12.29 -7.99
C GLN A 51 -8.02 -11.79 -8.66
N GLY A 52 -7.29 -10.89 -7.99
CA GLY A 52 -6.05 -10.32 -8.48
C GLY A 52 -6.25 -9.14 -9.41
N GLU A 53 -7.43 -8.51 -9.41
CA GLU A 53 -7.72 -7.33 -10.22
C GLU A 53 -7.26 -6.06 -9.51
N LEU A 54 -6.77 -5.09 -10.28
CA LEU A 54 -6.41 -3.78 -9.76
C LEU A 54 -7.65 -2.92 -9.48
N ASP A 55 -7.98 -2.70 -8.21
CA ASP A 55 -9.18 -1.95 -7.80
C ASP A 55 -8.89 -0.46 -7.50
N TYR A 56 -7.71 -0.19 -6.95
CA TYR A 56 -7.25 1.15 -6.60
C TYR A 56 -5.76 1.34 -6.87
N MET A 57 -5.37 2.56 -7.21
CA MET A 57 -3.99 3.05 -7.19
C MET A 57 -3.96 4.49 -6.68
N ASN A 58 -3.01 4.83 -5.81
CA ASN A 58 -2.84 6.21 -5.35
C ASN A 58 -2.31 7.15 -6.44
N CYS A 59 -2.48 8.47 -6.25
CA CYS A 59 -1.99 9.50 -7.17
C CYS A 59 -0.47 9.43 -7.40
N GLY A 60 0.32 9.15 -6.36
CA GLY A 60 1.76 8.95 -6.47
C GLY A 60 2.09 7.79 -7.42
N GLY A 61 1.36 6.69 -7.30
CA GLY A 61 1.48 5.52 -8.16
C GLY A 61 1.14 5.77 -9.62
N LEU A 62 0.06 6.50 -9.91
CA LEU A 62 -0.30 6.87 -11.28
C LEU A 62 0.80 7.70 -11.94
N ARG A 63 1.35 8.69 -11.21
CA ARG A 63 2.49 9.49 -11.68
C ARG A 63 3.74 8.64 -11.90
N ALA A 64 4.10 7.79 -10.93
CA ALA A 64 5.30 6.95 -11.00
C ALA A 64 5.24 5.92 -12.15
N MET A 65 4.04 5.43 -12.46
CA MET A 65 3.78 4.50 -13.57
C MET A 65 3.44 5.21 -14.89
N GLU A 66 3.44 6.54 -14.93
CA GLU A 66 3.10 7.37 -16.10
C GLU A 66 1.72 7.01 -16.70
N ILE A 67 0.74 6.74 -15.84
CA ILE A 67 -0.65 6.42 -16.21
C ILE A 67 -1.49 7.70 -16.15
N SER A 68 -2.04 8.12 -17.29
CA SER A 68 -2.89 9.33 -17.37
C SER A 68 -4.34 9.08 -16.98
N ASP A 69 -4.87 7.88 -17.26
CA ASP A 69 -6.23 7.48 -16.89
C ASP A 69 -6.21 6.14 -16.17
N PHE A 70 -6.63 6.13 -14.90
CA PHE A 70 -6.73 4.89 -14.13
C PHE A 70 -7.73 3.89 -14.74
N GLY A 71 -8.73 4.38 -15.49
CA GLY A 71 -9.70 3.54 -16.20
C GLY A 71 -9.05 2.56 -17.18
N GLU A 72 -7.87 2.87 -17.71
CA GLU A 72 -7.14 1.98 -18.61
C GLU A 72 -6.63 0.72 -17.92
N VAL A 73 -6.33 0.78 -16.62
CA VAL A 73 -5.74 -0.33 -15.85
C VAL A 73 -6.68 -0.93 -14.80
N LYS A 74 -7.74 -0.21 -14.44
CA LYS A 74 -8.72 -0.67 -13.44
C LYS A 74 -9.39 -1.98 -13.88
N GLY A 75 -9.51 -2.91 -12.94
CA GLY A 75 -10.14 -4.21 -13.16
C GLY A 75 -9.28 -5.20 -13.96
N GLN A 76 -8.12 -4.79 -14.46
CA GLN A 76 -7.23 -5.72 -15.14
C GLN A 76 -6.58 -6.70 -14.14
N PRO A 77 -6.36 -7.97 -14.53
CA PRO A 77 -5.53 -8.87 -13.75
C PRO A 77 -4.14 -8.28 -13.54
N TRP A 78 -3.71 -8.12 -12.30
CA TRP A 78 -2.50 -7.35 -11.98
C TRP A 78 -1.25 -7.88 -12.68
N TRP A 79 -1.12 -9.21 -12.84
CA TRP A 79 -0.01 -9.83 -13.58
C TRP A 79 -0.02 -9.54 -15.08
N SER A 80 -1.15 -9.16 -15.71
CA SER A 80 -1.14 -8.80 -17.14
C SER A 80 -0.43 -7.46 -17.39
N LEU A 81 -0.34 -6.62 -16.37
CA LEU A 81 0.35 -5.32 -16.38
C LEU A 81 1.89 -5.46 -16.30
N TRP A 82 2.40 -6.68 -16.10
CA TRP A 82 3.83 -6.96 -16.04
C TRP A 82 4.34 -7.57 -17.35
N PRO A 83 5.65 -7.40 -17.67
CA PRO A 83 6.32 -8.14 -18.74
C PRO A 83 6.11 -9.64 -18.62
N GLN A 84 6.07 -10.33 -19.76
CA GLN A 84 5.68 -11.74 -19.85
C GLN A 84 6.54 -12.63 -18.94
N GLU A 85 7.83 -12.38 -18.87
CA GLU A 85 8.83 -13.08 -18.07
C GLU A 85 8.60 -12.99 -16.56
N HIS A 86 7.85 -11.99 -16.08
CA HIS A 86 7.59 -11.77 -14.66
C HIS A 86 6.17 -12.16 -14.22
N ARG A 87 5.26 -12.47 -15.16
CA ARG A 87 3.84 -12.72 -14.85
C ARG A 87 3.64 -13.87 -13.87
N ASP A 88 4.41 -14.94 -13.99
CA ASP A 88 4.28 -16.11 -13.10
C ASP A 88 4.78 -15.80 -11.69
N LEU A 89 5.91 -15.10 -11.56
CA LEU A 89 6.42 -14.61 -10.27
C LEU A 89 5.39 -13.72 -9.57
N VAL A 90 4.80 -12.78 -10.32
CA VAL A 90 3.80 -11.82 -9.82
C VAL A 90 2.54 -12.56 -9.37
N ARG A 91 2.02 -13.50 -10.19
CA ARG A 91 0.84 -14.30 -9.87
C ARG A 91 1.08 -15.20 -8.65
N GLU A 92 2.22 -15.87 -8.56
CA GLU A 92 2.56 -16.70 -7.39
C GLU A 92 2.65 -15.85 -6.12
N SER A 93 3.32 -14.70 -6.20
CA SER A 93 3.46 -13.79 -5.07
C SER A 93 2.11 -13.26 -4.59
N PHE A 94 1.21 -12.93 -5.53
CA PHE A 94 -0.16 -12.55 -5.22
C PHE A 94 -0.93 -13.69 -4.52
N ASN A 95 -0.90 -14.91 -5.06
CA ASN A 95 -1.59 -16.06 -4.48
C ASN A 95 -1.12 -16.36 -3.05
N ARG A 96 0.18 -16.17 -2.79
CA ARG A 96 0.75 -16.29 -1.44
C ARG A 96 0.22 -15.22 -0.49
N ALA A 97 0.11 -13.97 -0.95
CA ALA A 97 -0.52 -12.90 -0.17
C ALA A 97 -2.00 -13.18 0.13
N VAL A 98 -2.76 -13.68 -0.84
CA VAL A 98 -4.15 -14.11 -0.60
C VAL A 98 -4.24 -15.23 0.44
N SER A 99 -3.24 -16.12 0.50
CA SER A 99 -3.14 -17.16 1.54
C SER A 99 -2.71 -16.64 2.93
N GLY A 100 -2.58 -15.33 3.11
CA GLY A 100 -2.23 -14.70 4.39
C GLY A 100 -0.73 -14.49 4.61
N HIS A 101 0.12 -14.70 3.60
CA HIS A 101 1.58 -14.58 3.74
C HIS A 101 2.11 -13.36 3.01
N GLU A 102 2.78 -12.45 3.71
CA GLU A 102 3.47 -11.34 3.07
C GLU A 102 4.50 -11.84 2.03
N ARG A 103 4.64 -11.10 0.94
CA ARG A 103 5.65 -11.38 -0.10
C ARG A 103 6.37 -10.10 -0.51
N HIS A 104 7.64 -10.26 -0.83
CA HIS A 104 8.48 -9.22 -1.40
C HIS A 104 9.24 -9.79 -2.59
N PHE A 105 9.33 -9.03 -3.67
CA PHE A 105 10.18 -9.35 -4.81
C PHE A 105 10.66 -8.07 -5.50
N THR A 106 11.69 -8.21 -6.33
CA THR A 106 12.16 -7.17 -7.24
C THR A 106 12.04 -7.65 -8.68
N ALA A 107 11.53 -6.81 -9.57
CA ALA A 107 11.41 -7.13 -10.99
C ALA A 107 11.42 -5.85 -11.84
N ASP A 108 11.80 -5.99 -13.10
CA ASP A 108 11.79 -4.90 -14.07
C ASP A 108 10.39 -4.80 -14.68
N CYS A 109 9.84 -3.60 -14.72
CA CYS A 109 8.55 -3.34 -15.36
C CYS A 109 8.59 -1.91 -15.89
N PRO A 110 8.55 -1.73 -17.22
CA PRO A 110 8.38 -0.41 -17.78
C PRO A 110 7.10 0.26 -17.26
N THR A 111 7.10 1.58 -17.21
CA THR A 111 5.89 2.37 -16.99
C THR A 111 4.92 2.22 -18.17
N ALA A 112 3.71 2.77 -18.08
CA ALA A 112 2.76 2.78 -19.18
C ALA A 112 3.28 3.55 -20.42
N ALA A 113 4.14 4.56 -20.22
CA ALA A 113 4.81 5.27 -21.30
C ALA A 113 6.10 4.57 -21.82
N GLY A 114 6.44 3.40 -21.26
CA GLY A 114 7.59 2.60 -21.68
C GLY A 114 8.92 2.97 -21.02
N THR A 115 8.93 3.89 -20.05
CA THR A 115 10.14 4.26 -19.30
C THR A 115 10.63 3.05 -18.50
N PRO A 116 11.89 2.60 -18.68
CA PRO A 116 12.42 1.46 -17.95
C PRO A 116 12.49 1.75 -16.46
N ARG A 117 11.92 0.86 -15.63
CA ARG A 117 11.97 0.95 -14.17
C ARG A 117 12.24 -0.42 -13.56
N ARG A 118 12.96 -0.41 -12.43
CA ARG A 118 13.09 -1.56 -11.53
C ARG A 118 12.29 -1.30 -10.26
N TRP A 119 11.41 -2.24 -9.90
CA TRP A 119 10.50 -2.09 -8.77
C TRP A 119 10.84 -3.04 -7.64
N SER A 120 10.88 -2.53 -6.41
CA SER A 120 10.78 -3.33 -5.19
C SER A 120 9.31 -3.40 -4.77
N VAL A 121 8.72 -4.59 -4.78
CA VAL A 121 7.27 -4.78 -4.63
C VAL A 121 6.95 -5.59 -3.38
N HIS A 122 6.14 -5.03 -2.49
CA HIS A 122 5.63 -5.71 -1.30
C HIS A 122 4.13 -5.96 -1.43
N LEU A 123 3.72 -7.19 -1.12
CA LEU A 123 2.33 -7.63 -1.06
C LEU A 123 2.01 -8.00 0.38
N LYS A 124 1.05 -7.31 0.96
CA LYS A 124 0.59 -7.54 2.34
C LYS A 124 -0.90 -7.90 2.33
N PRO A 125 -1.32 -9.00 2.97
CA PRO A 125 -2.72 -9.32 3.11
C PRO A 125 -3.44 -8.26 3.96
N LEU A 126 -4.59 -7.77 3.48
CA LEU A 126 -5.51 -6.98 4.30
C LEU A 126 -6.52 -7.92 4.94
N VAL A 127 -6.49 -8.02 6.26
CA VAL A 127 -7.29 -8.99 7.04
C VAL A 127 -8.41 -8.24 7.75
N ALA A 128 -9.64 -8.76 7.65
CA ALA A 128 -10.77 -8.22 8.41
C ALA A 128 -10.56 -8.48 9.93
N PRO A 129 -11.07 -7.63 10.84
CA PRO A 129 -10.78 -7.69 12.29
C PRO A 129 -10.95 -9.04 13.01
N ALA A 130 -11.70 -9.98 12.44
CA ALA A 130 -11.92 -11.31 13.01
C ALA A 130 -12.03 -12.40 11.93
N GLY A 131 -11.44 -12.20 10.74
CA GLY A 131 -11.86 -12.95 9.56
C GLY A 131 -10.80 -13.18 8.50
N PRO A 132 -11.24 -13.39 7.24
CA PRO A 132 -10.36 -13.74 6.14
C PRO A 132 -9.58 -12.52 5.63
N VAL A 133 -8.60 -12.81 4.76
CA VAL A 133 -8.04 -11.81 3.86
C VAL A 133 -9.16 -11.28 2.96
N VAL A 134 -9.32 -9.97 2.87
CA VAL A 134 -10.36 -9.30 2.08
C VAL A 134 -9.81 -8.61 0.82
N ALA A 135 -8.51 -8.30 0.82
CA ALA A 135 -7.80 -7.70 -0.30
C ALA A 135 -6.29 -7.89 -0.09
N VAL A 136 -5.49 -7.51 -1.09
CA VAL A 136 -4.03 -7.41 -0.94
C VAL A 136 -3.61 -5.96 -1.13
N LEU A 137 -2.91 -5.40 -0.14
CA LEU A 137 -2.22 -4.13 -0.27
C LEU A 137 -0.89 -4.38 -0.97
N CYS A 138 -0.72 -3.76 -2.14
CA CYS A 138 0.53 -3.81 -2.88
C CYS A 138 1.21 -2.44 -2.82
N THR A 139 2.49 -2.40 -2.46
CA THR A 139 3.32 -1.21 -2.59
C THR A 139 4.48 -1.48 -3.54
N SER A 140 4.79 -0.53 -4.42
CA SER A 140 5.89 -0.66 -5.39
C SER A 140 6.75 0.60 -5.35
N ARG A 141 8.03 0.43 -5.04
CA ARG A 141 9.03 1.50 -5.01
C ARG A 141 9.93 1.42 -6.22
N ASP A 142 10.16 2.55 -6.88
CA ASP A 142 11.18 2.66 -7.92
C ASP A 142 12.58 2.61 -7.28
N ILE A 143 13.38 1.63 -7.70
CA ILE A 143 14.76 1.44 -7.23
C ILE A 143 15.78 1.52 -8.39
N THR A 144 15.36 2.06 -9.55
CA THR A 144 16.18 2.14 -10.76
C THR A 144 17.54 2.83 -10.51
N GLY A 145 17.57 3.84 -9.63
CA GLY A 145 18.79 4.56 -9.25
C GLY A 145 19.55 4.02 -8.03
N ILE A 146 19.00 3.01 -7.32
CA ILE A 146 19.57 2.51 -6.06
C ILE A 146 20.60 1.39 -6.33
N ALA A 147 20.62 0.83 -7.54
CA ALA A 147 21.49 -0.29 -7.93
C ALA A 147 23.01 0.00 -8.02
N GLN A 148 23.51 1.16 -7.57
CA GLN A 148 24.94 1.49 -7.64
C GLN A 148 25.73 1.36 -6.32
N LEU A 149 25.13 0.95 -5.20
CA LEU A 149 25.83 0.92 -3.89
C LEU A 149 26.02 -0.47 -3.27
N ALA A 150 25.88 -1.54 -4.03
CA ALA A 150 26.28 -2.88 -3.59
C ALA A 150 27.24 -3.49 -4.61
N ALA A 151 28.52 -3.13 -4.46
CA ALA A 151 29.68 -3.84 -5.04
C ALA A 151 30.46 -4.47 -3.90
#